data_AF-A0A318KPR0-F1
#
_entry.id   AF-A0A318KPR0-F1
#
_cell.length_a   1.000
_cell.length_b   1.000
_cell.length_c   1.000
_cell.angle_alpha   90.00
_cell.angle_beta   90.00
_cell.angle_gamma   90.00
#
_symmetry.space_group_name_H-M   'P 1'
#
loop_
_entity.id
_entity.type
_entity.pdbx_description
1 polymer ?
#
loop_
_entity_poly.entity_id
_entity_poly.type
_entity_poly.pdbx_seq_one_letter_code
_entity_poly.pdbx_strand_id
1 'polypeptide(L)'
;MIEREADLDLTQEDPSATSDIVHSEDDDHRIPQPRGPDHREHAAPLAESAAPSSDTGETATATDYPTTSRVDLANHLEQRRLDAIREVCAKYAIEDPEKVATVKGAHQLVSDYHAPFVVDRLLDILDHCRADVAAHPGTKVVFLGRDGDSLALAARELDPEFYDKHCTSVTLSRCLADCSVQDMENLGKSFPELKGFRTAAGDVDPGDVDGARARQIEYLESRKVPVGTPGARIILIDTSFRGTVQNLLAATHSSADFHGKYLFYSESEGDPHASQKTGFALHRRLDGTDIDPRAATEQPTAVGPTPLSIFAEKDSVLALEQILRGSLSKAVRIVDGTPEQHLESPPLNQINPLEVADRYRDDQVRLAVMDINQLAVADYAAAMAALRRDGGSWRAEMGAKAEEFVNQVGSWCRRDSDIDPALAEFLGSFVRREDKELVAELHGLIEERHLDSDVQWQAYQDCGSLAEKSAYVDNVRKDTPASGGASHG
;
A
#
# COMPACT_ATOMS: atom_id res chain seq x y z
N MET A 1 -28.84 50.84 -13.91
CA MET A 1 -27.40 50.48 -13.91
C MET A 1 -26.82 51.07 -12.65
N ILE A 2 -27.02 50.38 -11.54
CA ILE A 2 -26.82 50.89 -10.19
C ILE A 2 -26.18 49.77 -9.37
N GLU A 3 -25.03 50.14 -8.82
CA GLU A 3 -24.39 49.84 -7.54
C GLU A 3 -24.81 48.60 -6.71
N ARG A 4 -23.75 47.94 -6.23
CA ARG A 4 -23.72 46.93 -5.18
C ARG A 4 -23.98 47.59 -3.82
N GLU A 5 -25.04 47.17 -3.15
CA GLU A 5 -25.17 47.18 -1.70
C GLU A 5 -25.99 45.96 -1.29
N ALA A 6 -25.46 45.13 -0.39
CA ALA A 6 -26.25 44.19 0.40
C ALA A 6 -25.52 44.01 1.73
N ASP A 7 -26.13 44.63 2.74
CA ASP A 7 -25.78 44.62 4.14
C ASP A 7 -25.66 43.21 4.73
N LEU A 8 -24.59 43.01 5.50
CA LEU A 8 -24.42 41.93 6.46
C LEU A 8 -24.88 42.45 7.82
N ASP A 9 -26.04 41.99 8.27
CA ASP A 9 -26.53 42.22 9.62
C ASP A 9 -25.98 41.13 10.56
N LEU A 10 -25.26 41.59 11.57
CA LEU A 10 -24.61 40.81 12.62
C LEU A 10 -25.59 40.71 13.80
N THR A 11 -26.13 39.53 14.06
CA THR A 11 -26.77 39.24 15.35
C THR A 11 -25.93 38.26 16.17
N GLN A 12 -25.51 38.77 17.31
CA GLN A 12 -24.87 38.12 18.44
C GLN A 12 -25.66 36.91 18.94
N GLU A 13 -24.98 35.80 19.24
CA GLU A 13 -25.38 34.89 20.32
C GLU A 13 -24.17 34.43 21.13
N ASP A 14 -24.44 34.27 22.42
CA ASP A 14 -23.60 34.26 23.61
C ASP A 14 -22.82 32.93 23.82
N PRO A 15 -21.60 32.94 24.39
CA PRO A 15 -20.83 31.74 24.66
C PRO A 15 -21.04 31.27 26.11
N SER A 16 -21.86 30.25 26.34
CA SER A 16 -21.82 29.52 27.60
C SER A 16 -22.31 28.07 27.47
N ALA A 17 -21.38 27.15 27.25
CA ALA A 17 -21.54 25.74 27.61
C ALA A 17 -20.16 25.12 27.88
N THR A 18 -19.71 25.27 29.11
CA THR A 18 -18.66 24.48 29.74
C THR A 18 -19.03 23.00 29.69
N SER A 19 -18.21 22.19 29.03
CA SER A 19 -18.22 20.74 29.13
C SER A 19 -16.85 20.30 29.67
N ASP A 20 -16.85 19.94 30.94
CA ASP A 20 -15.74 19.29 31.65
C ASP A 20 -15.34 17.99 30.92
N ILE A 21 -14.14 17.97 30.37
CA ILE A 21 -13.46 16.72 29.99
C ILE A 21 -12.38 16.49 31.03
N VAL A 22 -12.67 15.55 31.92
CA VAL A 22 -11.75 15.02 32.93
C VAL A 22 -10.64 14.26 32.22
N HIS A 23 -9.40 14.72 32.41
CA HIS A 23 -8.20 13.93 32.18
C HIS A 23 -8.18 12.74 33.15
N SER A 24 -8.13 11.52 32.62
CA SER A 24 -7.63 10.36 33.36
C SER A 24 -6.26 9.98 32.81
N GLU A 25 -5.25 10.21 33.64
CA GLU A 25 -3.91 9.65 33.55
C GLU A 25 -3.94 8.12 33.75
N ASP A 26 -2.86 7.49 33.27
CA ASP A 26 -2.33 6.16 33.59
C ASP A 26 -3.11 4.90 33.15
N ASP A 27 -2.49 4.10 32.27
CA ASP A 27 -1.87 2.86 32.78
C ASP A 27 -0.80 2.27 31.84
N ASP A 28 0.35 2.04 32.45
CA ASP A 28 1.59 1.48 31.90
C ASP A 28 1.48 -0.07 31.94
N HIS A 29 1.40 -0.72 30.78
CA HIS A 29 1.40 -2.18 30.68
C HIS A 29 2.55 -2.68 29.79
N ARG A 30 3.75 -2.67 30.37
CA ARG A 30 4.83 -3.59 29.99
C ARG A 30 4.40 -5.03 30.31
N ILE A 31 4.27 -5.85 29.26
CA ILE A 31 4.02 -7.29 29.39
C ILE A 31 5.31 -7.99 29.86
N PRO A 32 5.29 -8.75 30.98
CA PRO A 32 6.43 -9.52 31.44
C PRO A 32 6.63 -10.78 30.57
N GLN A 33 7.87 -11.03 30.14
CA GLN A 33 8.23 -12.26 29.46
C GLN A 33 8.13 -13.48 30.40
N PRO A 34 7.46 -14.58 30.02
CA PRO A 34 7.47 -15.80 30.80
C PRO A 34 8.78 -16.58 30.59
N ARG A 35 9.40 -16.98 31.71
CA ARG A 35 10.49 -17.96 31.77
C ARG A 35 9.96 -19.32 31.31
N GLY A 36 10.60 -19.90 30.29
CA GLY A 36 10.28 -21.25 29.80
C GLY A 36 10.66 -22.35 30.80
N PRO A 37 9.95 -23.50 30.77
CA PRO A 37 10.30 -24.66 31.60
C PRO A 37 11.40 -25.52 30.96
N ASP A 38 12.36 -25.90 31.82
CA ASP A 38 13.29 -27.01 31.62
C ASP A 38 12.53 -28.33 31.46
N HIS A 39 12.65 -29.01 30.31
CA HIS A 39 12.43 -30.46 30.26
C HIS A 39 13.40 -31.17 29.30
N ARG A 40 14.14 -32.09 29.90
CA ARG A 40 15.06 -33.06 29.31
C ARG A 40 14.31 -34.16 28.53
N GLU A 41 14.98 -34.59 27.47
CA GLU A 41 15.19 -35.97 26.99
C GLU A 41 14.02 -36.96 27.02
N HIS A 42 13.59 -37.39 25.82
CA HIS A 42 13.58 -38.81 25.46
C HIS A 42 13.61 -38.97 23.92
N ALA A 43 14.67 -39.62 23.44
CA ALA A 43 14.87 -40.01 22.04
C ALA A 43 14.42 -41.47 21.81
N ALA A 44 13.77 -41.74 20.67
CA ALA A 44 13.70 -43.05 19.99
C ALA A 44 13.11 -42.86 18.56
N PRO A 45 13.23 -43.82 17.61
CA PRO A 45 14.08 -43.67 16.43
C PRO A 45 13.33 -43.44 15.11
N LEU A 46 14.10 -42.90 14.16
CA LEU A 46 13.78 -42.61 12.76
C LEU A 46 13.28 -43.84 12.00
N ALA A 47 12.15 -43.67 11.31
CA ALA A 47 11.74 -44.53 10.19
C ALA A 47 12.07 -43.82 8.87
N GLU A 48 12.89 -44.47 8.06
CA GLU A 48 13.18 -44.11 6.67
C GLU A 48 11.86 -44.02 5.88
N SER A 49 11.59 -42.87 5.26
CA SER A 49 10.54 -42.73 4.26
C SER A 49 11.08 -41.99 3.04
N ALA A 50 10.72 -42.55 1.89
CA ALA A 50 11.32 -42.38 0.60
C ALA A 50 11.17 -40.97 0.02
N ALA A 51 12.19 -40.58 -0.77
CA ALA A 51 12.19 -39.36 -1.57
C ALA A 51 11.07 -39.36 -2.62
N PRO A 52 10.35 -38.24 -2.82
CA PRO A 52 9.47 -38.09 -3.97
C PRO A 52 10.26 -37.68 -5.22
N SER A 53 10.00 -38.48 -6.24
CA SER A 53 10.33 -38.36 -7.66
C SER A 53 10.06 -36.97 -8.25
N SER A 54 11.04 -36.46 -8.99
CA SER A 54 10.90 -35.35 -9.94
C SER A 54 10.00 -35.76 -11.12
N ASP A 55 8.83 -35.13 -11.24
CA ASP A 55 7.89 -35.27 -12.36
C ASP A 55 8.09 -34.09 -13.33
N THR A 56 8.83 -34.24 -14.43
CA THR A 56 8.37 -34.54 -15.80
C THR A 56 7.16 -33.76 -16.33
N GLY A 57 7.45 -32.60 -16.95
CA GLY A 57 7.12 -32.36 -18.35
C GLY A 57 5.67 -32.01 -18.73
N GLU A 58 5.33 -30.72 -18.66
CA GLU A 58 4.34 -30.14 -19.59
C GLU A 58 5.07 -29.50 -20.78
N THR A 59 5.24 -30.29 -21.85
CA THR A 59 5.50 -29.75 -23.19
C THR A 59 4.23 -29.09 -23.71
N ALA A 60 4.06 -27.80 -23.45
CA ALA A 60 3.17 -26.96 -24.23
C ALA A 60 3.65 -27.00 -25.69
N THR A 61 2.76 -27.36 -26.61
CA THR A 61 3.01 -27.34 -28.05
C THR A 61 3.43 -25.93 -28.46
N ALA A 62 4.69 -25.79 -28.86
CA ALA A 62 5.25 -24.56 -29.40
C ALA A 62 4.41 -24.12 -30.60
N THR A 63 3.59 -23.11 -30.39
CA THR A 63 3.02 -22.30 -31.45
C THR A 63 4.20 -21.59 -32.14
N ASP A 64 4.23 -21.60 -33.48
CA ASP A 64 5.22 -20.93 -34.33
C ASP A 64 5.19 -19.41 -34.08
N TYR A 65 5.80 -18.97 -32.99
CA TYR A 65 6.09 -17.56 -32.76
C TYR A 65 7.49 -17.28 -33.30
N PRO A 66 7.67 -16.21 -34.11
CA PRO A 66 8.98 -15.84 -34.60
C PRO A 66 9.91 -15.61 -33.42
N THR A 67 11.02 -16.35 -33.37
CA THR A 67 12.07 -16.19 -32.38
C THR A 67 12.63 -14.78 -32.53
N THR A 68 12.15 -13.86 -31.71
CA THR A 68 12.65 -12.49 -31.66
C THR A 68 14.06 -12.57 -31.11
N SER A 69 15.05 -11.96 -31.78
CA SER A 69 16.41 -12.03 -31.25
C SER A 69 16.47 -11.30 -29.91
N ARG A 70 17.36 -11.70 -28.99
CA ARG A 70 17.53 -11.02 -27.69
C ARG A 70 17.79 -9.52 -27.85
N VAL A 71 18.46 -9.12 -28.94
CA VAL A 71 18.72 -7.71 -29.28
C VAL A 71 17.43 -6.99 -29.65
N ASP A 72 16.56 -7.62 -30.43
CA ASP A 72 15.27 -7.04 -30.80
C ASP A 72 14.34 -6.90 -29.58
N LEU A 73 14.35 -7.87 -28.66
CA LEU A 73 13.62 -7.78 -27.41
C LEU A 73 14.11 -6.63 -26.53
N ALA A 74 15.42 -6.50 -26.36
CA ALA A 74 16.01 -5.41 -25.58
C ALA A 74 15.66 -4.04 -26.19
N ASN A 75 15.74 -3.90 -27.52
CA ASN A 75 15.35 -2.68 -28.22
C ASN A 75 13.85 -2.38 -28.08
N HIS A 76 12.99 -3.40 -28.13
CA HIS A 76 11.55 -3.24 -27.97
C HIS A 76 11.19 -2.76 -26.55
N LEU A 77 11.78 -3.37 -25.52
CA LEU A 77 11.56 -2.97 -24.13
C LEU A 77 12.08 -1.55 -23.85
N GLU A 78 13.24 -1.19 -24.40
CA GLU A 78 13.75 0.18 -24.27
C GLU A 78 12.85 1.19 -24.99
N GLN A 79 12.36 0.87 -26.18
CA GLN A 79 11.44 1.74 -26.90
C GLN A 79 10.13 1.94 -26.11
N ARG A 80 9.56 0.85 -25.58
CA ARG A 80 8.37 0.89 -24.72
C ARG A 80 8.59 1.81 -23.50
N ARG A 81 9.73 1.69 -22.82
CA ARG A 81 10.11 2.57 -21.71
C ARG A 81 10.14 4.04 -22.12
N LEU A 82 10.80 4.36 -23.25
CA LEU A 82 10.92 5.73 -23.73
C LEU A 82 9.56 6.33 -24.11
N ASP A 83 8.67 5.51 -24.66
CA ASP A 83 7.30 5.92 -25.00
C ASP A 83 6.48 6.17 -23.73
N ALA A 84 6.55 5.29 -22.72
CA ALA A 84 5.92 5.48 -21.42
C ALA A 84 6.37 6.79 -20.73
N ILE A 85 7.68 7.06 -20.70
CA ILE A 85 8.22 8.31 -20.14
C ILE A 85 7.66 9.52 -20.89
N ARG A 86 7.63 9.48 -22.23
CA ARG A 86 7.11 10.58 -23.05
C ARG A 86 5.63 10.83 -22.79
N GLU A 87 4.82 9.78 -22.74
CA GLU A 87 3.38 9.86 -22.50
C GLU A 87 3.08 10.43 -21.11
N VAL A 88 3.78 9.97 -20.07
CA VAL A 88 3.62 10.49 -18.71
C VAL A 88 4.07 11.95 -18.61
N CYS A 89 5.22 12.31 -19.17
CA CYS A 89 5.67 13.70 -19.17
C CYS A 89 4.69 14.62 -19.92
N ALA A 90 4.15 14.17 -21.05
CA ALA A 90 3.13 14.90 -21.80
C ALA A 90 1.83 15.06 -21.00
N LYS A 91 1.37 14.01 -20.30
CA LYS A 91 0.18 14.05 -19.42
C LYS A 91 0.25 15.16 -18.38
N TYR A 92 1.45 15.42 -17.84
CA TYR A 92 1.69 16.42 -16.80
C TYR A 92 2.33 17.72 -17.32
N ALA A 93 2.37 17.93 -18.64
CA ALA A 93 2.96 19.11 -19.27
C ALA A 93 4.42 19.38 -18.87
N ILE A 94 5.22 18.31 -18.73
CA ILE A 94 6.65 18.39 -18.41
C ILE A 94 7.45 18.39 -19.70
N GLU A 95 7.95 19.56 -20.08
CA GLU A 95 8.81 19.74 -21.28
C GLU A 95 10.28 20.01 -20.94
N ASP A 96 10.56 20.45 -19.70
CA ASP A 96 11.91 20.74 -19.21
C ASP A 96 12.77 19.47 -19.21
N PRO A 97 13.92 19.44 -19.92
CA PRO A 97 14.81 18.28 -19.98
C PRO A 97 15.27 17.77 -18.62
N GLU A 98 15.48 18.65 -17.62
CA GLU A 98 15.93 18.24 -16.28
C GLU A 98 14.81 17.51 -15.51
N LYS A 99 13.57 17.98 -15.67
CA LYS A 99 12.38 17.32 -15.10
C LYS A 99 12.10 15.99 -15.79
N VAL A 100 12.22 15.92 -17.11
CA VAL A 100 12.12 14.66 -17.87
C VAL A 100 13.19 13.65 -17.41
N ALA A 101 14.43 14.11 -17.22
CA ALA A 101 15.51 13.28 -16.69
C ALA A 101 15.20 12.76 -15.27
N THR A 102 14.53 13.57 -14.44
CA THR A 102 14.09 13.19 -13.10
C THR A 102 13.04 12.07 -13.14
N VAL A 103 12.02 12.19 -13.99
CA VAL A 103 10.99 11.14 -14.20
C VAL A 103 11.63 9.86 -14.73
N LYS A 104 12.57 9.96 -15.67
CA LYS A 104 13.35 8.82 -16.17
C LYS A 104 14.19 8.15 -15.08
N GLY A 105 14.81 8.94 -14.20
CA GLY A 105 15.59 8.43 -13.07
C GLY A 105 14.74 7.64 -12.09
N ALA A 106 13.53 8.13 -11.77
CA ALA A 106 12.59 7.42 -10.92
C ALA A 106 12.14 6.08 -11.53
N HIS A 107 11.81 6.04 -12.83
CA HIS A 107 11.50 4.79 -13.54
C HIS A 107 12.62 3.76 -13.40
N GLN A 108 13.88 4.21 -13.56
CA GLN A 108 15.05 3.33 -13.44
C GLN A 108 15.19 2.78 -12.02
N LEU A 109 15.10 3.63 -10.99
CA LEU A 109 15.17 3.20 -9.59
C LEU A 109 14.10 2.16 -9.25
N VAL A 110 12.86 2.37 -9.69
CA VAL A 110 11.79 1.40 -9.48
C VAL A 110 12.04 0.11 -10.26
N SER A 111 12.55 0.19 -11.49
CA SER A 111 12.91 -0.99 -12.29
C SER A 111 14.04 -1.82 -11.68
N ASP A 112 14.99 -1.16 -11.00
CA ASP A 112 16.16 -1.82 -10.42
C ASP A 112 15.86 -2.44 -9.05
N TYR A 113 14.98 -1.82 -8.25
CA TYR A 113 14.71 -2.21 -6.86
C TYR A 113 13.28 -2.75 -6.65
N HIS A 114 12.25 -1.89 -6.72
CA HIS A 114 10.87 -2.27 -6.36
C HIS A 114 10.23 -3.29 -7.30
N ALA A 115 10.39 -3.12 -8.62
CA ALA A 115 9.73 -3.94 -9.63
C ALA A 115 10.11 -5.44 -9.55
N PRO A 116 11.39 -5.83 -9.40
CA PRO A 116 11.78 -7.21 -9.19
C PRO A 116 11.06 -7.86 -7.99
N PHE A 117 11.00 -7.17 -6.85
CA PHE A 117 10.33 -7.66 -5.66
C PHE A 117 8.83 -7.86 -5.89
N VAL A 118 8.16 -6.86 -6.45
CA VAL A 118 6.71 -6.92 -6.72
C VAL A 118 6.38 -8.02 -7.71
N VAL A 119 7.12 -8.13 -8.81
CA VAL A 119 6.87 -9.14 -9.85
C VAL A 119 7.15 -10.54 -9.33
N ASP A 120 8.21 -10.73 -8.54
CA ASP A 120 8.52 -12.02 -7.91
C ASP A 120 7.38 -12.51 -7.00
N ARG A 121 6.86 -11.63 -6.13
CA ARG A 121 5.75 -11.98 -5.24
C ARG A 121 4.43 -12.17 -5.97
N LEU A 122 4.16 -11.34 -6.99
CA LEU A 122 2.95 -11.42 -7.80
C LEU A 122 2.86 -12.73 -8.57
N LEU A 123 3.99 -13.30 -9.02
CA LEU A 123 3.98 -14.59 -9.70
C LEU A 123 3.43 -15.71 -8.83
N ASP A 124 3.79 -15.75 -7.55
CA ASP A 124 3.25 -16.74 -6.61
C ASP A 124 1.77 -16.48 -6.33
N ILE A 125 1.37 -15.21 -6.19
CA ILE A 125 -0.04 -14.84 -6.07
C ILE A 125 -0.83 -15.38 -7.27
N LEU A 126 -0.31 -15.21 -8.49
CA LEU A 126 -0.95 -15.69 -9.71
C LEU A 126 -0.94 -17.22 -9.81
N ASP A 127 0.12 -17.90 -9.35
CA ASP A 127 0.17 -19.36 -9.25
C ASP A 127 -0.97 -19.88 -8.33
N HIS A 128 -1.15 -19.25 -7.16
CA HIS A 128 -2.24 -19.60 -6.24
C HIS A 128 -3.62 -19.28 -6.84
N CYS A 129 -3.77 -18.13 -7.50
CA CYS A 129 -5.03 -17.76 -8.16
C CYS A 129 -5.40 -18.74 -9.28
N ARG A 130 -4.42 -19.23 -10.06
CA ARG A 130 -4.65 -20.26 -11.08
C ARG A 130 -5.13 -21.56 -10.45
N ALA A 131 -4.51 -22.00 -9.36
CA ALA A 131 -4.96 -23.19 -8.63
C ALA A 131 -6.39 -23.03 -8.09
N ASP A 132 -6.70 -21.87 -7.50
CA ASP A 132 -8.05 -21.54 -7.03
C ASP A 132 -9.09 -21.55 -8.18
N VAL A 133 -8.77 -20.94 -9.32
CA VAL A 133 -9.62 -20.91 -10.52
C VAL A 133 -9.78 -22.30 -11.13
N ALA A 134 -8.73 -23.12 -11.15
CA ALA A 134 -8.80 -24.50 -11.66
C ALA A 134 -9.75 -25.35 -10.80
N ALA A 135 -9.70 -25.19 -9.47
CA ALA A 135 -10.61 -25.85 -8.54
C ALA A 135 -12.04 -25.27 -8.60
N HIS A 136 -12.17 -23.96 -8.88
CA HIS A 136 -13.44 -23.22 -8.88
C HIS A 136 -13.51 -22.31 -10.12
N PRO A 137 -13.94 -22.82 -11.30
CA PRO A 137 -13.85 -22.09 -12.58
C PRO A 137 -14.61 -20.76 -12.65
N GLY A 138 -15.57 -20.53 -11.77
CA GLY A 138 -16.32 -19.27 -11.65
C GLY A 138 -15.63 -18.20 -10.80
N THR A 139 -14.43 -18.46 -10.29
CA THR A 139 -13.69 -17.51 -9.42
C THR A 139 -13.33 -16.25 -10.17
N LYS A 140 -13.58 -15.09 -9.55
CA LYS A 140 -13.13 -13.78 -10.04
C LYS A 140 -11.95 -13.29 -9.20
N VAL A 141 -10.87 -12.90 -9.87
CA VAL A 141 -9.70 -12.28 -9.24
C VAL A 141 -9.84 -10.76 -9.39
N VAL A 142 -9.67 -10.02 -8.30
CA VAL A 142 -9.94 -8.59 -8.21
C VAL A 142 -8.74 -7.89 -7.58
N PHE A 143 -8.08 -7.03 -8.35
CA PHE A 143 -7.04 -6.14 -7.83
C PHE A 143 -7.70 -4.90 -7.24
N LEU A 144 -7.39 -4.59 -5.97
CA LEU A 144 -7.89 -3.39 -5.30
C LEU A 144 -7.01 -2.19 -5.68
N GLY A 145 -7.63 -1.15 -6.24
CA GLY A 145 -6.94 0.02 -6.80
C GLY A 145 -6.27 0.93 -5.79
N ARG A 146 -5.60 1.97 -6.30
CA ARG A 146 -4.59 2.83 -5.64
C ARG A 146 -3.29 2.08 -5.35
N ASP A 147 -3.32 1.10 -4.46
CA ASP A 147 -2.10 0.40 -4.03
C ASP A 147 -1.87 -0.90 -4.84
N GLY A 148 -2.93 -1.59 -5.26
CA GLY A 148 -2.86 -2.79 -6.11
C GLY A 148 -2.89 -2.53 -7.63
N ASP A 149 -2.92 -1.27 -8.09
CA ASP A 149 -2.93 -0.97 -9.53
C ASP A 149 -1.62 -1.38 -10.23
N SER A 150 -0.48 -1.21 -9.56
CA SER A 150 0.82 -1.68 -10.06
C SER A 150 0.85 -3.21 -10.22
N LEU A 151 0.26 -3.95 -9.26
CA LEU A 151 0.08 -5.40 -9.34
C LEU A 151 -0.81 -5.80 -10.52
N ALA A 152 -1.90 -5.07 -10.76
CA ALA A 152 -2.81 -5.35 -11.86
C ALA A 152 -2.15 -5.14 -13.23
N LEU A 153 -1.39 -4.06 -13.38
CA LEU A 153 -0.64 -3.76 -14.61
C LEU A 153 0.40 -4.85 -14.88
N ALA A 154 1.17 -5.24 -13.88
CA ALA A 154 2.13 -6.33 -14.01
C ALA A 154 1.46 -7.68 -14.30
N ALA A 155 0.33 -7.99 -13.67
CA ALA A 155 -0.39 -9.24 -13.91
C ALA A 155 -0.85 -9.37 -15.37
N ARG A 156 -1.30 -8.26 -15.98
CA ARG A 156 -1.67 -8.21 -17.39
C ARG A 156 -0.49 -8.50 -18.33
N GLU A 157 0.71 -8.05 -17.97
CA GLU A 157 1.92 -8.30 -18.76
C GLU A 157 2.46 -9.73 -18.55
N LEU A 158 2.37 -10.26 -17.33
CA LEU A 158 2.83 -11.61 -16.98
C LEU A 158 1.96 -12.72 -17.57
N ASP A 159 0.63 -12.52 -17.60
CA ASP A 159 -0.33 -13.53 -18.03
C ASP A 159 -1.61 -12.86 -18.59
N PRO A 160 -1.54 -12.30 -19.82
CA PRO A 160 -2.64 -11.53 -20.40
C PRO A 160 -3.91 -12.37 -20.56
N GLU A 161 -3.79 -13.65 -20.94
CA GLU A 161 -4.94 -14.53 -21.12
C GLU A 161 -5.67 -14.83 -19.80
N PHE A 162 -4.92 -15.14 -18.74
CA PHE A 162 -5.51 -15.32 -17.41
C PHE A 162 -6.14 -14.02 -16.91
N TYR A 163 -5.45 -12.89 -17.10
CA TYR A 163 -5.95 -11.59 -16.66
C TYR A 163 -7.28 -11.24 -17.34
N ASP A 164 -7.34 -11.30 -18.67
CA ASP A 164 -8.54 -10.91 -19.43
C ASP A 164 -9.75 -11.81 -19.11
N LYS A 165 -9.49 -13.09 -18.83
CA LYS A 165 -10.53 -14.06 -18.53
C LYS A 165 -11.01 -14.01 -17.07
N HIS A 166 -10.09 -13.91 -16.12
CA HIS A 166 -10.38 -14.12 -14.70
C HIS A 166 -10.18 -12.88 -13.83
N CYS A 167 -9.39 -11.91 -14.26
CA CYS A 167 -9.03 -10.75 -13.46
C CYS A 167 -9.84 -9.49 -13.79
N THR A 168 -9.86 -8.54 -12.87
CA THR A 168 -10.34 -7.16 -13.06
C THR A 168 -9.71 -6.27 -12.00
N SER A 169 -9.71 -4.95 -12.24
CA SER A 169 -9.31 -3.96 -11.24
C SER A 169 -10.52 -3.13 -10.81
N VAL A 170 -10.62 -2.86 -9.51
CA VAL A 170 -11.65 -2.00 -8.92
C VAL A 170 -11.02 -1.01 -7.96
N THR A 171 -11.36 0.28 -8.10
CA THR A 171 -11.11 1.27 -7.06
C THR A 171 -12.12 1.04 -5.93
N LEU A 172 -11.65 0.56 -4.78
CA LEU A 172 -12.46 0.38 -3.58
C LEU A 172 -11.62 0.65 -2.34
N SER A 173 -11.86 1.80 -1.70
CA SER A 173 -11.17 2.15 -0.46
C SER A 173 -11.85 1.56 0.78
N ARG A 174 -11.15 1.60 1.92
CA ARG A 174 -11.75 1.30 3.23
C ARG A 174 -12.95 2.18 3.54
N CYS A 175 -12.93 3.46 3.15
CA CYS A 175 -14.03 4.40 3.35
C CYS A 175 -15.27 3.97 2.55
N LEU A 176 -15.12 3.61 1.28
CA LEU A 176 -16.22 3.08 0.45
C LEU A 176 -16.82 1.78 1.00
N ALA A 177 -15.96 0.88 1.47
CA ALA A 177 -16.41 -0.37 2.07
C ALA A 177 -17.15 -0.14 3.40
N ASP A 178 -16.66 0.76 4.26
CA ASP A 178 -17.33 1.10 5.53
C ASP A 178 -18.64 1.87 5.31
N CYS A 179 -18.70 2.72 4.29
CA CYS A 179 -19.93 3.41 3.89
C CYS A 179 -21.09 2.42 3.61
N SER A 180 -20.80 1.27 2.99
CA SER A 180 -21.79 0.19 2.80
C SER A 180 -22.17 -0.55 4.09
N VAL A 181 -21.25 -0.61 5.06
CA VAL A 181 -21.55 -1.14 6.41
C VAL A 181 -22.50 -0.19 7.13
N GLN A 182 -22.23 1.12 7.11
CA GLN A 182 -23.08 2.14 7.72
C GLN A 182 -24.48 2.18 7.10
N ASP A 183 -24.60 2.03 5.78
CA ASP A 183 -25.90 1.91 5.10
C ASP A 183 -26.72 0.72 5.65
N MET A 184 -26.07 -0.43 5.84
CA MET A 184 -26.71 -1.62 6.41
C MET A 184 -27.07 -1.45 7.89
N GLU A 185 -26.28 -0.70 8.66
CA GLU A 185 -26.57 -0.35 10.05
C GLU A 185 -27.79 0.59 10.16
N ASN A 186 -27.92 1.56 9.24
CA ASN A 186 -29.13 2.40 9.12
C ASN A 186 -30.39 1.55 8.82
N LEU A 187 -30.22 0.39 8.19
CA LEU A 187 -31.29 -0.59 7.94
C LEU A 187 -31.49 -1.61 9.07
N GLY A 188 -30.84 -1.41 10.23
CA GLY A 188 -31.02 -2.22 11.44
C GLY A 188 -30.14 -3.47 11.54
N LYS A 189 -29.11 -3.59 10.71
CA LYS A 189 -28.07 -4.63 10.86
C LYS A 189 -27.01 -4.20 11.88
N SER A 190 -26.25 -5.16 12.39
CA SER A 190 -25.11 -4.91 13.28
C SER A 190 -23.95 -5.83 12.94
N PHE A 191 -22.74 -5.32 13.11
CA PHE A 191 -21.50 -6.01 12.73
C PHE A 191 -20.42 -5.88 13.82
N PRO A 192 -20.67 -6.40 15.05
CA PRO A 192 -19.72 -6.30 16.16
C PRO A 192 -18.34 -6.89 15.85
N GLU A 193 -18.28 -7.92 15.01
CA GLU A 193 -17.05 -8.57 14.54
C GLU A 193 -16.15 -7.63 13.72
N LEU A 194 -16.70 -6.55 13.16
CA LEU A 194 -15.93 -5.60 12.35
C LEU A 194 -15.21 -4.53 13.18
N LYS A 195 -15.43 -4.44 14.51
CA LYS A 195 -14.92 -3.34 15.34
C LYS A 195 -13.43 -3.03 15.12
N GLY A 196 -12.58 -4.06 15.01
CA GLY A 196 -11.13 -3.91 14.77
C GLY A 196 -10.73 -3.48 13.35
N PHE A 197 -11.68 -3.49 12.41
CA PHE A 197 -11.46 -3.21 10.98
C PHE A 197 -11.99 -1.82 10.56
N ARG A 198 -12.88 -1.22 11.35
CA ARG A 198 -13.57 0.05 11.05
C ARG A 198 -12.75 1.32 11.32
N THR A 199 -11.47 1.29 10.97
CA THR A 199 -10.55 2.43 11.16
C THR A 199 -10.90 3.67 10.32
N ALA A 200 -11.70 3.51 9.27
CA ALA A 200 -12.12 4.58 8.37
C ALA A 200 -13.57 5.04 8.60
N ALA A 201 -14.27 4.52 9.62
CA ALA A 201 -15.68 4.84 9.83
C ALA A 201 -15.91 6.35 10.08
N GLY A 202 -14.99 7.01 10.78
CA GLY A 202 -15.04 8.46 11.03
C GLY A 202 -14.71 9.33 9.81
N ASP A 203 -14.15 8.75 8.74
CA ASP A 203 -13.83 9.45 7.49
C ASP A 203 -15.01 9.40 6.49
N VAL A 204 -16.09 8.67 6.78
CA VAL A 204 -17.26 8.55 5.91
C VAL A 204 -18.15 9.78 6.07
N ASP A 205 -18.45 10.47 4.96
CA ASP A 205 -19.43 11.55 4.96
C ASP A 205 -20.83 10.94 5.19
N PRO A 206 -21.57 11.38 6.24
CA PRO A 206 -22.93 10.91 6.48
C PRO A 206 -23.89 11.07 5.29
N GLY A 207 -23.66 12.09 4.44
CA GLY A 207 -24.47 12.33 3.24
C GLY A 207 -24.29 11.28 2.15
N ASP A 208 -23.21 10.50 2.18
CA ASP A 208 -22.91 9.45 1.20
C ASP A 208 -23.40 8.06 1.64
N VAL A 209 -23.89 7.91 2.87
CA VAL A 209 -24.26 6.60 3.48
C VAL A 209 -25.53 6.00 2.86
N ASP A 210 -26.60 6.78 2.73
CA ASP A 210 -27.90 6.24 2.31
C ASP A 210 -27.84 5.63 0.90
N GLY A 211 -28.09 4.33 0.78
CA GLY A 211 -28.03 3.57 -0.47
C GLY A 211 -26.61 3.25 -0.96
N ALA A 212 -25.58 3.46 -0.13
CA ALA A 212 -24.19 3.20 -0.49
C ALA A 212 -23.95 1.74 -0.91
N ARG A 213 -24.61 0.78 -0.25
CA ARG A 213 -24.46 -0.63 -0.59
C ARG A 213 -25.00 -0.93 -2.00
N ALA A 214 -26.13 -0.34 -2.37
CA ALA A 214 -26.69 -0.52 -3.70
C ALA A 214 -25.75 0.04 -4.78
N ARG A 215 -25.24 1.27 -4.58
CA ARG A 215 -24.23 1.87 -5.47
C ARG A 215 -22.96 1.02 -5.57
N GLN A 216 -22.51 0.44 -4.46
CA GLN A 216 -21.34 -0.44 -4.44
C GLN A 216 -21.59 -1.74 -5.23
N ILE A 217 -22.77 -2.36 -5.11
CA ILE A 217 -23.15 -3.53 -5.91
C ILE A 217 -23.14 -3.19 -7.40
N GLU A 218 -23.84 -2.12 -7.80
CA GLU A 218 -23.91 -1.67 -9.19
C GLU A 218 -22.51 -1.43 -9.76
N TYR A 219 -21.65 -0.75 -9.01
CA TYR A 219 -20.26 -0.54 -9.41
C TYR A 219 -19.49 -1.85 -9.57
N LEU A 220 -19.49 -2.73 -8.56
CA LEU A 220 -18.75 -3.98 -8.60
C LEU A 220 -19.25 -4.91 -9.73
N GLU A 221 -20.55 -5.02 -9.93
CA GLU A 221 -21.15 -5.81 -11.02
C GLU A 221 -20.85 -5.22 -12.40
N SER A 222 -20.82 -3.88 -12.55
CA SER A 222 -20.37 -3.23 -13.80
C SER A 222 -18.92 -3.57 -14.15
N ARG A 223 -18.10 -3.87 -13.13
CA ARG A 223 -16.70 -4.33 -13.25
C ARG A 223 -16.57 -5.85 -13.35
N LYS A 224 -17.70 -6.55 -13.54
CA LYS A 224 -17.80 -8.02 -13.63
C LYS A 224 -17.38 -8.74 -12.34
N VAL A 225 -17.58 -8.10 -11.18
CA VAL A 225 -17.39 -8.71 -9.86
C VAL A 225 -18.76 -9.14 -9.34
N PRO A 226 -19.06 -10.45 -9.27
CA PRO A 226 -20.41 -10.97 -9.05
C PRO A 226 -20.82 -10.97 -7.56
N VAL A 227 -20.75 -9.82 -6.87
CA VAL A 227 -21.04 -9.73 -5.43
C VAL A 227 -22.50 -10.06 -5.06
N GLY A 228 -23.45 -9.82 -5.97
CA GLY A 228 -24.86 -10.20 -5.79
C GLY A 228 -25.18 -11.66 -6.11
N THR A 229 -24.22 -12.44 -6.61
CA THR A 229 -24.44 -13.84 -7.03
C THR A 229 -24.17 -14.81 -5.87
N PRO A 230 -25.16 -15.59 -5.40
CA PRO A 230 -24.95 -16.57 -4.34
C PRO A 230 -23.89 -17.62 -4.68
N GLY A 231 -22.95 -17.84 -3.77
CA GLY A 231 -21.84 -18.79 -3.92
C GLY A 231 -20.73 -18.31 -4.85
N ALA A 232 -20.76 -17.05 -5.32
CA ALA A 232 -19.66 -16.49 -6.08
C ALA A 232 -18.38 -16.46 -5.23
N ARG A 233 -17.27 -16.90 -5.82
CA ARG A 233 -15.94 -16.86 -5.18
C ARG A 233 -15.14 -15.69 -5.73
N ILE A 234 -14.67 -14.82 -4.85
CA ILE A 234 -13.94 -13.61 -5.20
C ILE A 234 -12.60 -13.60 -4.46
N ILE A 235 -11.51 -13.44 -5.20
CA ILE A 235 -10.17 -13.29 -4.64
C ILE A 235 -9.77 -11.82 -4.75
N LEU A 236 -9.46 -11.19 -3.64
CA LEU A 236 -8.95 -9.82 -3.56
C LEU A 236 -7.42 -9.83 -3.51
N ILE A 237 -6.78 -9.05 -4.36
CA ILE A 237 -5.33 -8.82 -4.39
C ILE A 237 -5.04 -7.37 -4.01
N ASP A 238 -4.16 -7.19 -3.02
CA ASP A 238 -3.78 -5.87 -2.49
C ASP A 238 -2.40 -5.93 -1.81
N THR A 239 -1.80 -4.79 -1.47
CA THR A 239 -0.59 -4.71 -0.65
C THR A 239 -0.90 -4.72 0.85
N SER A 240 -2.17 -4.57 1.23
CA SER A 240 -2.62 -4.28 2.61
C SER A 240 -2.29 -5.34 3.66
N PHE A 241 -2.00 -4.88 4.88
CA PHE A 241 -1.54 -5.70 6.01
C PHE A 241 -2.63 -6.51 6.77
N ARG A 242 -3.92 -6.11 6.73
CA ARG A 242 -4.98 -6.72 7.58
C ARG A 242 -6.16 -7.33 6.81
N GLY A 243 -6.28 -7.06 5.52
CA GLY A 243 -7.46 -7.46 4.74
C GLY A 243 -8.76 -6.79 5.21
N THR A 244 -8.69 -5.52 5.62
CA THR A 244 -9.86 -4.76 6.08
C THR A 244 -10.97 -4.74 5.05
N VAL A 245 -10.66 -4.43 3.78
CA VAL A 245 -11.67 -4.34 2.70
C VAL A 245 -12.38 -5.69 2.51
N GLN A 246 -11.66 -6.81 2.59
CA GLN A 246 -12.26 -8.14 2.54
C GLN A 246 -13.32 -8.35 3.62
N ASN A 247 -13.00 -8.01 4.88
CA ASN A 247 -13.93 -8.20 5.99
C ASN A 247 -15.19 -7.34 5.87
N LEU A 248 -15.02 -6.07 5.45
CA LEU A 248 -16.15 -5.16 5.22
C LEU A 248 -17.04 -5.65 4.06
N LEU A 249 -16.44 -6.17 2.98
CA LEU A 249 -17.17 -6.75 1.85
C LEU A 249 -17.88 -8.06 2.22
N ALA A 250 -17.22 -8.96 2.95
CA ALA A 250 -17.81 -10.24 3.36
C ALA A 250 -19.05 -10.03 4.25
N ALA A 251 -19.02 -9.02 5.12
CA ALA A 251 -20.15 -8.65 5.96
C ALA A 251 -21.33 -8.05 5.17
N THR A 252 -21.04 -7.19 4.18
CA THR A 252 -22.08 -6.48 3.40
C THR A 252 -22.60 -7.30 2.21
N HIS A 253 -21.84 -8.28 1.72
CA HIS A 253 -22.18 -9.14 0.58
C HIS A 253 -22.07 -10.62 0.92
N SER A 254 -22.83 -11.05 1.94
CA SER A 254 -22.81 -12.42 2.47
C SER A 254 -23.23 -13.52 1.47
N SER A 255 -23.72 -13.15 0.28
CA SER A 255 -23.94 -14.08 -0.84
C SER A 255 -22.66 -14.54 -1.51
N ALA A 256 -21.56 -13.79 -1.40
CA ALA A 256 -20.28 -14.12 -2.02
C ALA A 256 -19.23 -14.52 -0.96
N ASP A 257 -18.28 -15.37 -1.37
CA ASP A 257 -17.16 -15.83 -0.55
C ASP A 257 -15.88 -15.08 -0.96
N PHE A 258 -15.31 -14.30 -0.03
CA PHE A 258 -14.15 -13.45 -0.27
C PHE A 258 -12.87 -14.03 0.32
N HIS A 259 -11.84 -14.12 -0.51
CA HIS A 259 -10.50 -14.59 -0.15
C HIS A 259 -9.49 -13.47 -0.39
N GLY A 260 -8.46 -13.38 0.45
CA GLY A 260 -7.43 -12.35 0.36
C GLY A 260 -6.07 -12.91 0.00
N LYS A 261 -5.43 -12.35 -1.03
CA LYS A 261 -4.04 -12.66 -1.42
C LYS A 261 -3.26 -11.35 -1.40
N TYR A 262 -2.50 -11.13 -0.34
CA TYR A 262 -1.85 -9.86 -0.05
C TYR A 262 -0.34 -9.95 -0.27
N LEU A 263 0.34 -8.85 -0.57
CA LEU A 263 1.80 -8.83 -0.42
C LEU A 263 2.18 -9.03 1.05
N PHE A 264 1.57 -8.27 1.96
CA PHE A 264 1.83 -8.35 3.38
C PHE A 264 0.55 -8.74 4.11
N TYR A 265 0.60 -9.63 5.08
CA TYR A 265 -0.55 -9.99 5.89
C TYR A 265 -0.10 -10.28 7.31
N SER A 266 -0.79 -9.68 8.28
CA SER A 266 -0.73 -10.07 9.68
C SER A 266 -2.15 -10.34 10.15
N GLU A 267 -2.33 -11.51 10.77
CA GLU A 267 -3.59 -11.83 11.44
C GLU A 267 -3.94 -10.76 12.47
N SER A 268 -5.23 -10.48 12.61
CA SER A 268 -5.78 -9.53 13.58
C SER A 268 -6.70 -10.26 14.55
N GLU A 269 -6.65 -9.90 15.82
CA GLU A 269 -7.48 -10.54 16.83
C GLU A 269 -8.97 -10.34 16.48
N GLY A 270 -9.74 -11.42 16.55
CA GLY A 270 -11.17 -11.39 16.23
C GLY A 270 -11.49 -11.32 14.73
N ASP A 271 -10.52 -11.52 13.83
CA ASP A 271 -10.76 -11.63 12.39
C ASP A 271 -11.57 -12.90 12.05
N PRO A 272 -12.83 -12.78 11.59
CA PRO A 272 -13.65 -13.96 11.28
C PRO A 272 -13.17 -14.71 10.02
N HIS A 273 -12.29 -14.11 9.22
CA HIS A 273 -11.85 -14.62 7.92
C HIS A 273 -10.33 -14.84 7.84
N ALA A 274 -9.64 -14.98 8.97
CA ALA A 274 -8.17 -15.12 8.99
C ALA A 274 -7.65 -16.28 8.11
N SER A 275 -8.35 -17.42 8.10
CA SER A 275 -7.99 -18.60 7.30
C SER A 275 -8.20 -18.43 5.78
N GLN A 276 -8.90 -17.37 5.36
CA GLN A 276 -9.14 -17.05 3.96
C GLN A 276 -8.11 -16.06 3.40
N LYS A 277 -7.06 -15.75 4.17
CA LYS A 277 -6.06 -14.73 3.86
C LYS A 277 -4.68 -15.33 3.73
N THR A 278 -3.90 -14.83 2.79
CA THR A 278 -2.52 -15.25 2.59
C THR A 278 -1.66 -14.05 2.23
N GLY A 279 -0.59 -13.79 2.99
CA GLY A 279 0.46 -12.86 2.60
C GLY A 279 1.59 -13.57 1.85
N PHE A 280 2.18 -12.93 0.83
CA PHE A 280 3.17 -13.52 -0.09
C PHE A 280 4.62 -13.03 0.09
N ALA A 281 4.79 -11.86 0.68
CA ALA A 281 6.06 -11.36 1.20
C ALA A 281 6.15 -11.53 2.72
N LEU A 282 5.06 -11.25 3.43
CA LEU A 282 4.96 -11.49 4.86
C LEU A 282 3.61 -12.11 5.17
N HIS A 283 3.60 -13.25 5.86
CA HIS A 283 2.40 -13.80 6.49
C HIS A 283 2.70 -14.01 7.97
N ARG A 284 2.14 -13.17 8.83
CA ARG A 284 2.35 -13.23 10.28
C ARG A 284 1.09 -13.66 11.02
N ARG A 285 1.22 -14.66 11.90
CA ARG A 285 0.15 -15.09 12.80
C ARG A 285 0.02 -14.19 14.02
N LEU A 286 -1.10 -14.33 14.74
CA LEU A 286 -1.35 -13.61 16.00
C LEU A 286 -0.28 -13.82 17.06
N ASP A 287 0.35 -14.99 17.09
CA ASP A 287 1.43 -15.32 18.02
C ASP A 287 2.79 -14.71 17.63
N GLY A 288 2.84 -13.94 16.53
CA GLY A 288 4.04 -13.31 15.99
C GLY A 288 4.86 -14.22 15.07
N THR A 289 4.42 -15.45 14.82
CA THR A 289 5.12 -16.40 13.94
C THR A 289 4.97 -15.99 12.48
N ASP A 290 6.09 -15.94 11.77
CA ASP A 290 6.12 -15.74 10.32
C ASP A 290 5.96 -17.09 9.58
N ILE A 291 5.19 -17.06 8.49
CA ILE A 291 4.84 -18.21 7.67
C ILE A 291 5.36 -17.99 6.26
N ASP A 292 5.98 -19.03 5.70
CA ASP A 292 6.28 -19.08 4.27
C ASP A 292 5.10 -19.67 3.48
N PRO A 293 4.37 -18.87 2.67
CA PRO A 293 3.28 -19.34 1.84
C PRO A 293 3.74 -20.22 0.67
N ARG A 294 5.04 -20.19 0.31
CA ARG A 294 5.62 -21.01 -0.77
C ARG A 294 5.92 -22.43 -0.33
N ALA A 295 5.92 -22.71 0.98
CA ALA A 295 6.10 -24.07 1.49
C ALA A 295 4.89 -24.91 1.06
N ALA A 296 5.08 -25.75 0.04
CA ALA A 296 4.05 -26.57 -0.62
C ALA A 296 3.40 -27.66 0.26
N THR A 297 3.47 -27.54 1.58
CA THR A 297 2.87 -28.49 2.53
C THR A 297 1.53 -27.96 3.02
N GLU A 298 0.54 -28.84 3.13
CA GLU A 298 -0.81 -28.55 3.69
C GLU A 298 -0.77 -27.91 5.10
N GLN A 299 0.40 -27.92 5.75
CA GLN A 299 0.69 -27.12 6.93
C GLN A 299 1.83 -26.15 6.61
N PRO A 300 1.57 -24.83 6.60
CA PRO A 300 2.63 -23.84 6.50
C PRO A 300 3.59 -23.99 7.69
N THR A 301 4.87 -24.18 7.41
CA THR A 301 5.88 -24.33 8.46
C THR A 301 6.22 -22.97 9.04
N ALA A 302 6.24 -22.87 10.37
CA ALA A 302 6.79 -21.71 11.06
C ALA A 302 8.24 -21.50 10.59
N VAL A 303 8.55 -20.30 10.13
CA VAL A 303 9.91 -19.90 9.80
C VAL A 303 10.37 -18.94 10.90
N GLY A 304 11.63 -19.05 11.32
CA GLY A 304 12.25 -18.02 12.17
C GLY A 304 12.23 -16.65 11.47
N PRO A 305 12.67 -15.57 12.14
CA PRO A 305 12.73 -14.25 11.52
C PRO A 305 13.52 -14.33 10.21
N THR A 306 12.90 -13.82 9.14
CA THR A 306 13.48 -13.80 7.78
C THR A 306 13.87 -12.37 7.43
N PRO A 307 14.66 -12.13 6.36
CA PRO A 307 14.88 -10.77 5.86
C PRO A 307 13.57 -10.02 5.56
N LEU A 308 12.49 -10.73 5.21
CA LEU A 308 11.17 -10.15 4.94
C LEU A 308 10.44 -9.68 6.21
N SER A 309 10.90 -10.06 7.40
CA SER A 309 10.31 -9.61 8.67
C SER A 309 10.42 -8.08 8.86
N ILE A 310 11.24 -7.38 8.07
CA ILE A 310 11.26 -5.90 8.05
C ILE A 310 9.90 -5.28 7.68
N PHE A 311 9.07 -6.00 6.92
CA PHE A 311 7.74 -5.53 6.52
C PHE A 311 6.68 -5.66 7.62
N ALA A 312 7.08 -6.15 8.80
CA ALA A 312 6.29 -5.96 10.01
C ALA A 312 6.23 -4.49 10.44
N GLU A 313 7.27 -3.73 10.10
CA GLU A 313 7.38 -2.32 10.41
C GLU A 313 6.70 -1.47 9.34
N LYS A 314 5.97 -0.46 9.80
CA LYS A 314 5.13 0.40 8.96
C LYS A 314 5.94 1.12 7.89
N ASP A 315 7.10 1.66 8.23
CA ASP A 315 7.96 2.41 7.29
C ASP A 315 8.38 1.55 6.09
N SER A 316 8.70 0.27 6.31
CA SER A 316 9.08 -0.66 5.24
C SER A 316 7.93 -0.92 4.27
N VAL A 317 6.70 -1.08 4.78
CA VAL A 317 5.50 -1.23 3.95
C VAL A 317 5.23 0.06 3.17
N LEU A 318 5.34 1.22 3.81
CA LEU A 318 5.13 2.53 3.19
C LEU A 318 6.15 2.84 2.10
N ALA A 319 7.39 2.33 2.22
CA ALA A 319 8.42 2.45 1.18
C ALA A 319 8.01 1.76 -0.14
N LEU A 320 7.11 0.78 -0.09
CA LEU A 320 6.51 0.16 -1.27
C LEU A 320 5.22 0.89 -1.66
N GLU A 321 4.27 1.02 -0.72
CA GLU A 321 2.92 1.55 -1.01
C GLU A 321 2.96 3.00 -1.51
N GLN A 322 3.77 3.88 -0.90
CA GLN A 322 3.82 5.30 -1.28
C GLN A 322 4.58 5.55 -2.59
N ILE A 323 5.49 4.65 -2.98
CA ILE A 323 6.24 4.73 -4.24
C ILE A 323 5.42 4.19 -5.40
N LEU A 324 4.64 3.11 -5.17
CA LEU A 324 3.92 2.40 -6.24
C LEU A 324 2.44 2.76 -6.35
N ARG A 325 1.93 3.65 -5.49
CA ARG A 325 0.61 4.23 -5.67
C ARG A 325 0.60 5.20 -6.86
N GLY A 326 -0.47 5.17 -7.62
CA GLY A 326 -0.68 6.09 -8.75
C GLY A 326 -1.07 7.49 -8.29
N SER A 327 -1.07 8.44 -9.24
CA SER A 327 -1.41 9.85 -9.02
C SER A 327 -2.86 10.13 -8.59
N LEU A 328 -3.74 9.13 -8.60
CA LEU A 328 -5.15 9.30 -8.24
C LEU A 328 -5.37 9.10 -6.74
N SER A 329 -6.24 9.94 -6.18
CA SER A 329 -6.60 9.92 -4.78
C SER A 329 -7.36 8.66 -4.39
N LYS A 330 -7.50 8.42 -3.08
CA LYS A 330 -8.42 7.39 -2.59
C LYS A 330 -9.84 7.82 -2.93
N ALA A 331 -10.64 6.93 -3.49
CA ALA A 331 -12.06 7.20 -3.65
C ALA A 331 -12.76 7.12 -2.29
N VAL A 332 -13.57 8.13 -1.95
CA VAL A 332 -14.35 8.18 -0.71
C VAL A 332 -15.86 8.03 -0.95
N ARG A 333 -16.31 8.21 -2.19
CA ARG A 333 -17.71 8.04 -2.62
C ARG A 333 -17.82 7.54 -4.07
N ILE A 334 -19.02 7.09 -4.44
CA ILE A 334 -19.36 6.66 -5.80
C ILE A 334 -20.42 7.64 -6.34
N VAL A 335 -20.08 8.34 -7.42
CA VAL A 335 -20.94 9.31 -8.11
C VAL A 335 -21.19 8.80 -9.51
N ASP A 336 -22.45 8.76 -9.94
CA ASP A 336 -22.87 8.28 -11.27
C ASP A 336 -22.28 6.90 -11.63
N GLY A 337 -22.24 6.00 -10.65
CA GLY A 337 -21.75 4.62 -10.80
C GLY A 337 -20.22 4.50 -10.85
N THR A 338 -19.47 5.59 -10.68
CA THR A 338 -18.00 5.60 -10.72
C THR A 338 -17.41 6.09 -9.39
N PRO A 339 -16.34 5.47 -8.86
CA PRO A 339 -15.62 6.01 -7.71
C PRO A 339 -15.02 7.37 -8.05
N GLU A 340 -15.31 8.38 -7.23
CA GLU A 340 -14.77 9.71 -7.43
C GLU A 340 -13.30 9.77 -6.98
N GLN A 341 -12.40 10.16 -7.89
CA GLN A 341 -10.98 10.34 -7.63
C GLN A 341 -10.50 11.64 -8.27
N HIS A 342 -9.47 12.24 -7.69
CA HIS A 342 -8.79 13.44 -8.20
C HIS A 342 -7.28 13.24 -8.13
N LEU A 343 -6.50 14.10 -8.79
CA LEU A 343 -5.05 14.03 -8.69
C LEU A 343 -4.60 14.37 -7.26
N GLU A 344 -3.75 13.51 -6.67
CA GLU A 344 -3.21 13.64 -5.31
C GLU A 344 -1.70 13.38 -5.33
N SER A 345 -0.90 14.43 -5.10
CA SER A 345 0.54 14.30 -4.83
C SER A 345 0.78 14.04 -3.33
N PRO A 346 1.81 13.26 -2.93
CA PRO A 346 2.17 13.14 -1.52
C PRO A 346 2.44 14.52 -0.92
N PRO A 347 1.77 14.86 0.19
CA PRO A 347 1.85 16.18 0.78
C PRO A 347 3.26 16.44 1.31
N LEU A 348 3.91 17.50 0.80
CA LEU A 348 5.27 17.88 1.18
C LEU A 348 5.37 18.28 2.65
N ASN A 349 4.30 18.85 3.22
CA ASN A 349 4.26 19.21 4.65
C ASN A 349 4.18 18.00 5.60
N GLN A 350 4.16 16.76 5.08
CA GLN A 350 4.22 15.52 5.87
C GLN A 350 5.55 14.78 5.69
N ILE A 351 6.52 15.41 5.03
CA ILE A 351 7.87 14.88 4.81
C ILE A 351 8.85 15.93 5.34
N ASN A 352 9.88 15.50 6.06
CA ASN A 352 10.90 16.45 6.53
C ASN A 352 11.51 17.17 5.32
N PRO A 353 11.42 18.51 5.22
CA PRO A 353 11.88 19.25 4.04
C PRO A 353 13.39 19.16 3.80
N LEU A 354 14.18 18.73 4.78
CA LEU A 354 15.61 18.42 4.62
C LEU A 354 15.86 17.09 3.90
N GLU A 355 14.87 16.19 3.87
CA GLU A 355 14.95 14.90 3.16
C GLU A 355 14.42 14.99 1.71
N VAL A 356 13.70 16.06 1.37
CA VAL A 356 13.14 16.27 0.02
C VAL A 356 14.18 16.90 -0.89
N ALA A 357 14.63 16.15 -1.89
CA ALA A 357 15.54 16.67 -2.90
C ALA A 357 14.86 17.66 -3.84
N ASP A 358 15.60 18.69 -4.26
CA ASP A 358 15.05 19.82 -5.03
C ASP A 358 14.35 19.41 -6.31
N ARG A 359 14.87 18.40 -7.01
CA ARG A 359 14.27 17.86 -8.24
C ARG A 359 12.87 17.25 -8.06
N TYR A 360 12.48 16.93 -6.83
CA TYR A 360 11.18 16.35 -6.48
C TYR A 360 10.24 17.32 -5.75
N ARG A 361 10.59 18.61 -5.65
CA ARG A 361 9.72 19.64 -5.05
C ARG A 361 8.59 20.09 -5.97
N ASP A 362 8.72 19.90 -7.27
CA ASP A 362 7.70 20.27 -8.26
C ASP A 362 6.53 19.28 -8.29
N ASP A 363 5.30 19.76 -8.09
CA ASP A 363 4.11 18.92 -8.00
C ASP A 363 3.82 18.12 -9.28
N GLN A 364 4.09 18.68 -10.47
CA GLN A 364 3.88 17.98 -11.73
C GLN A 364 4.88 16.82 -11.87
N VAL A 365 6.15 17.06 -11.48
CA VAL A 365 7.17 16.00 -11.43
C VAL A 365 6.76 14.90 -10.46
N ARG A 366 6.22 15.24 -9.29
CA ARG A 366 5.77 14.24 -8.30
C ARG A 366 4.64 13.37 -8.85
N LEU A 367 3.62 13.97 -9.47
CA LEU A 367 2.52 13.24 -10.10
C LEU A 367 3.02 12.34 -11.25
N ALA A 368 3.95 12.85 -12.07
CA ALA A 368 4.57 12.08 -13.14
C ALA A 368 5.39 10.89 -12.61
N VAL A 369 6.15 11.09 -11.53
CA VAL A 369 6.92 10.04 -10.87
C VAL A 369 5.99 8.94 -10.34
N MET A 370 4.87 9.29 -9.71
CA MET A 370 3.92 8.28 -9.22
C MET A 370 3.37 7.38 -10.33
N ASP A 371 2.99 7.96 -11.47
CA ASP A 371 2.48 7.19 -12.61
C ASP A 371 3.58 6.37 -13.30
N ILE A 372 4.76 6.94 -13.51
CA ILE A 372 5.85 6.23 -14.21
C ILE A 372 6.37 5.04 -13.39
N ASN A 373 6.30 5.11 -12.06
CA ASN A 373 6.67 4.01 -11.18
C ASN A 373 5.77 2.78 -11.39
N GLN A 374 4.46 2.98 -11.59
CA GLN A 374 3.56 1.87 -11.90
C GLN A 374 3.88 1.22 -13.24
N LEU A 375 4.25 2.03 -14.23
CA LEU A 375 4.67 1.55 -15.55
C LEU A 375 6.02 0.84 -15.51
N ALA A 376 6.95 1.26 -14.65
CA ALA A 376 8.22 0.55 -14.45
C ALA A 376 8.00 -0.90 -13.97
N VAL A 377 7.04 -1.12 -13.06
CA VAL A 377 6.66 -2.47 -12.61
C VAL A 377 6.07 -3.29 -13.77
N ALA A 378 5.23 -2.67 -14.60
CA ALA A 378 4.64 -3.33 -15.78
C ALA A 378 5.69 -3.66 -16.86
N ASP A 379 6.62 -2.74 -17.13
CA ASP A 379 7.71 -2.94 -18.10
C ASP A 379 8.65 -4.07 -17.65
N TYR A 380 8.98 -4.12 -16.35
CA TYR A 380 9.74 -5.22 -15.77
C TYR A 380 9.00 -6.56 -15.91
N ALA A 381 7.69 -6.58 -15.61
CA ALA A 381 6.85 -7.76 -15.80
C ALA A 381 6.83 -8.24 -17.25
N ALA A 382 6.70 -7.33 -18.22
CA ALA A 382 6.75 -7.65 -19.65
C ALA A 382 8.11 -8.24 -20.06
N ALA A 383 9.21 -7.69 -19.53
CA ALA A 383 10.55 -8.22 -19.74
C ALA A 383 10.69 -9.66 -19.19
N MET A 384 10.20 -9.91 -17.98
CA MET A 384 10.22 -11.26 -17.38
C MET A 384 9.33 -12.24 -18.15
N ALA A 385 8.15 -11.81 -18.60
CA ALA A 385 7.28 -12.64 -19.42
C ALA A 385 7.96 -13.04 -20.75
N ALA A 386 8.69 -12.12 -21.37
CA ALA A 386 9.47 -12.40 -22.57
C ALA A 386 10.62 -13.39 -22.30
N LEU A 387 11.41 -13.18 -21.25
CA LEU A 387 12.48 -14.09 -20.86
C LEU A 387 11.97 -15.50 -20.52
N ARG A 388 10.79 -15.60 -19.89
CA ARG A 388 10.11 -16.87 -19.62
C ARG A 388 9.76 -17.61 -20.91
N ARG A 389 9.20 -16.92 -21.91
CA ARG A 389 8.87 -17.52 -23.22
C ARG A 389 10.12 -18.04 -23.93
N ASP A 390 11.25 -17.37 -23.79
CA ASP A 390 12.52 -17.75 -24.41
C ASP A 390 13.27 -18.88 -23.65
N GLY A 391 12.66 -19.44 -22.59
CA GLY A 391 13.26 -20.50 -21.78
C GLY A 391 14.48 -20.05 -20.95
N GLY A 392 14.63 -18.74 -20.71
CA GLY A 392 15.72 -18.20 -19.90
C GLY A 392 15.60 -18.53 -18.41
N SER A 393 16.73 -18.48 -17.68
CA SER A 393 16.75 -18.56 -16.22
C SER A 393 16.45 -17.20 -15.58
N TRP A 394 15.19 -16.79 -15.60
CA TRP A 394 14.75 -15.47 -15.13
C TRP A 394 14.42 -15.42 -13.63
N ARG A 395 13.89 -16.52 -13.05
CA ARG A 395 13.49 -16.54 -11.63
C ARG A 395 14.65 -16.31 -10.66
N ALA A 396 15.84 -16.88 -10.92
CA ALA A 396 16.99 -16.73 -10.02
C ALA A 396 17.52 -15.28 -10.00
N GLU A 397 17.63 -14.63 -11.16
CA GLU A 397 18.06 -13.23 -11.24
C GLU A 397 17.05 -12.28 -10.57
N MET A 398 15.75 -12.48 -10.85
CA MET A 398 14.68 -11.72 -10.23
C MET A 398 14.65 -11.91 -8.71
N GLY A 399 14.83 -13.15 -8.22
CA GLY A 399 14.92 -13.44 -6.79
C GLY A 399 16.07 -12.71 -6.11
N ALA A 400 17.26 -12.70 -6.71
CA ALA A 400 18.41 -11.95 -6.16
C ALA A 400 18.15 -10.44 -6.12
N LYS A 401 17.49 -9.87 -7.13
CA LYS A 401 17.08 -8.45 -7.13
C LYS A 401 15.99 -8.15 -6.11
N ALA A 402 15.06 -9.09 -5.90
CA ALA A 402 14.04 -8.97 -4.86
C ALA A 402 14.68 -8.98 -3.46
N GLU A 403 15.69 -9.82 -3.21
CA GLU A 403 16.46 -9.81 -1.96
C GLU A 403 17.23 -8.50 -1.78
N GLU A 404 17.82 -7.97 -2.84
CA GLU A 404 18.50 -6.68 -2.81
C GLU A 404 17.55 -5.54 -2.40
N PHE A 405 16.34 -5.50 -2.96
CA PHE A 405 15.32 -4.53 -2.54
C PHE A 405 15.03 -4.61 -1.04
N VAL A 406 14.86 -5.82 -0.49
CA VAL A 406 14.61 -6.02 0.95
C VAL A 406 15.76 -5.47 1.78
N ASN A 407 17.01 -5.73 1.38
CA ASN A 407 18.19 -5.21 2.06
C ASN A 407 18.23 -3.68 2.01
N GLN A 408 18.00 -3.09 0.84
CA GLN A 408 18.04 -1.64 0.62
C GLN A 408 16.96 -0.90 1.41
N VAL A 409 15.71 -1.40 1.42
CA VAL A 409 14.63 -0.85 2.24
C VAL A 409 14.94 -1.01 3.74
N GLY A 410 15.49 -2.16 4.14
CA GLY A 410 15.94 -2.37 5.52
C GLY A 410 16.98 -1.34 5.96
N SER A 411 17.98 -1.08 5.12
CA SER A 411 19.00 -0.04 5.35
C SER A 411 18.38 1.36 5.39
N TRP A 412 17.43 1.66 4.51
CA TRP A 412 16.68 2.93 4.52
C TRP A 412 15.94 3.15 5.84
N CYS A 413 15.22 2.14 6.32
CA CYS A 413 14.44 2.21 7.55
C CYS A 413 15.34 2.50 8.75
N ARG A 414 16.50 1.84 8.82
CA ARG A 414 17.49 2.02 9.90
C ARG A 414 18.36 3.28 9.76
N ARG A 415 18.27 4.00 8.63
CA ARG A 415 19.12 5.14 8.27
C ARG A 415 20.61 4.77 8.19
N ASP A 416 20.89 3.56 7.71
CA ASP A 416 22.25 3.05 7.52
C ASP A 416 22.89 3.64 6.26
N SER A 417 24.23 3.72 6.21
CA SER A 417 24.98 4.19 5.03
C SER A 417 25.04 3.18 3.88
N ASP A 418 24.54 1.97 4.09
CA ASP A 418 24.62 0.87 3.12
C ASP A 418 23.55 0.96 2.02
N ILE A 419 22.62 1.91 2.15
CA ILE A 419 21.62 2.18 1.11
C ILE A 419 22.26 2.88 -0.10
N ASP A 420 21.80 2.52 -1.30
CA ASP A 420 22.09 3.26 -2.52
C ASP A 420 21.66 4.74 -2.34
N PRO A 421 22.57 5.72 -2.53
CA PRO A 421 22.26 7.13 -2.28
C PRO A 421 21.12 7.68 -3.14
N ALA A 422 20.96 7.21 -4.39
CA ALA A 422 19.90 7.68 -5.26
C ALA A 422 18.54 7.12 -4.82
N LEU A 423 18.51 5.86 -4.37
CA LEU A 423 17.33 5.28 -3.75
C LEU A 423 16.98 5.95 -2.42
N ALA A 424 17.98 6.28 -1.59
CA ALA A 424 17.76 6.97 -0.32
C ALA A 424 17.10 8.34 -0.51
N GLU A 425 17.63 9.13 -1.44
CA GLU A 425 17.09 10.43 -1.81
C GLU A 425 15.66 10.32 -2.37
N PHE A 426 15.42 9.30 -3.21
CA PHE A 426 14.12 9.03 -3.79
C PHE A 426 13.08 8.65 -2.73
N LEU A 427 13.39 7.68 -1.86
CA LEU A 427 12.50 7.30 -0.76
C LEU A 427 12.26 8.47 0.22
N GLY A 428 13.30 9.23 0.56
CA GLY A 428 13.19 10.43 1.42
C GLY A 428 12.29 11.52 0.84
N SER A 429 12.16 11.60 -0.49
CA SER A 429 11.34 12.62 -1.16
C SER A 429 9.86 12.24 -1.30
N PHE A 430 9.50 10.96 -1.18
CA PHE A 430 8.13 10.46 -1.45
C PHE A 430 7.49 9.72 -0.28
N VAL A 431 8.27 9.08 0.59
CA VAL A 431 7.77 8.22 1.65
C VAL A 431 7.66 9.00 2.95
N ARG A 432 6.43 9.24 3.37
CA ARG A 432 6.13 9.75 4.71
C ARG A 432 6.41 8.64 5.72
N ARG A 433 7.30 8.92 6.68
CA ARG A 433 7.65 8.03 7.79
C ARG A 433 6.59 8.06 8.89
N GLU A 434 6.78 7.23 9.92
CA GLU A 434 5.91 7.14 11.08
C GLU A 434 5.64 8.48 11.80
N ASP A 435 6.58 9.43 11.72
CA ASP A 435 6.54 10.74 12.37
C ASP A 435 5.80 11.83 11.55
N LYS A 436 5.19 11.49 10.42
CA LYS A 436 4.55 12.44 9.49
C LYS A 436 3.56 13.44 10.10
N GLU A 437 2.84 13.05 11.16
CA GLU A 437 1.89 13.95 11.84
C GLU A 437 2.63 15.01 12.66
N LEU A 438 3.75 14.63 13.30
CA LEU A 438 4.63 15.57 14.00
C LEU A 438 5.30 16.53 13.00
N VAL A 439 5.68 16.04 11.82
CA VAL A 439 6.20 16.89 10.74
C VAL A 439 5.15 17.90 10.28
N ALA A 440 3.91 17.47 10.05
CA ALA A 440 2.82 18.38 9.67
C ALA A 440 2.53 19.43 10.73
N GLU A 441 2.53 19.02 12.00
CA GLU A 441 2.35 19.94 13.11
C GLU A 441 3.50 20.95 13.21
N LEU A 442 4.76 20.50 13.09
CA LEU A 442 5.92 21.39 13.14
C LEU A 442 5.91 22.39 11.98
N HIS A 443 5.52 21.98 10.78
CA HIS A 443 5.27 22.89 9.66
C HIS A 443 4.29 24.00 10.04
N GLY A 444 3.13 23.64 10.59
CA GLY A 444 2.13 24.59 11.04
C GLY A 444 2.66 25.57 12.10
N LEU A 445 3.42 25.07 13.08
CA LEU A 445 4.02 25.89 14.14
C LEU A 445 5.08 26.86 13.61
N ILE A 446 5.93 26.42 12.66
CA ILE A 446 6.95 27.28 12.03
C ILE A 446 6.28 28.41 11.27
N GLU A 447 5.24 28.11 10.48
CA GLU A 447 4.51 29.10 9.68
C GLU A 447 3.73 30.08 10.55
N GLU A 448 2.92 29.58 11.49
CA GLU A 448 2.08 30.38 12.39
C GLU A 448 2.90 31.34 13.25
N ARG A 449 4.07 30.90 13.72
CA ARG A 449 4.91 31.65 14.66
C ARG A 449 6.10 32.33 14.01
N HIS A 450 6.25 32.22 12.69
CA HIS A 450 7.36 32.77 11.92
C HIS A 450 8.74 32.36 12.48
N LEU A 451 8.89 31.09 12.84
CA LEU A 451 10.15 30.55 13.35
C LEU A 451 11.19 30.39 12.23
N ASP A 452 12.46 30.36 12.60
CA ASP A 452 13.54 30.04 11.66
C ASP A 452 13.45 28.56 11.25
N SER A 453 12.99 28.33 10.02
CA SER A 453 12.73 27.01 9.45
C SER A 453 13.95 26.11 9.50
N ASP A 454 15.12 26.59 9.06
CA ASP A 454 16.33 25.76 8.96
C ASP A 454 16.79 25.29 10.34
N VAL A 455 16.71 26.17 11.34
CA VAL A 455 17.04 25.84 12.73
C VAL A 455 16.07 24.80 13.30
N GLN A 456 14.76 24.96 13.05
CA GLN A 456 13.77 24.02 13.61
C GLN A 456 13.91 22.63 12.98
N TRP A 457 14.08 22.54 11.66
CA TRP A 457 14.19 21.24 10.98
C TRP A 457 15.48 20.52 11.33
N GLN A 458 16.60 21.23 11.48
CA GLN A 458 17.84 20.61 11.92
C GLN A 458 17.70 20.04 13.35
N ALA A 459 17.12 20.81 14.28
CA ALA A 459 16.88 20.35 15.64
C ALA A 459 15.92 19.15 15.70
N TYR A 460 14.88 19.14 14.85
CA TYR A 460 13.98 18.00 14.72
C TYR A 460 14.68 16.75 14.15
N GLN A 461 15.57 16.93 13.16
CA GLN A 461 16.34 15.84 12.57
C GLN A 461 17.36 15.24 13.55
N ASP A 462 17.93 16.06 14.42
CA ASP A 462 18.88 15.62 15.45
C ASP A 462 18.21 14.78 16.56
N CYS A 463 16.87 14.75 16.62
CA CYS A 463 16.13 13.86 17.51
C CYS A 463 16.18 12.41 16.98
N GLY A 464 16.77 11.50 17.75
CA GLY A 464 17.04 10.12 17.32
C GLY A 464 15.83 9.18 17.39
N SER A 465 14.80 9.53 18.15
CA SER A 465 13.60 8.70 18.36
C SER A 465 12.29 9.47 18.16
N LEU A 466 11.19 8.73 17.89
CA LEU A 466 9.85 9.32 17.79
C LEU A 466 9.42 10.03 19.09
N ALA A 467 9.80 9.50 20.24
CA ALA A 467 9.51 10.10 21.54
C ALA A 467 10.22 11.46 21.72
N GLU A 468 11.51 11.53 21.34
CA GLU A 468 12.26 12.79 21.36
C GLU A 468 11.69 13.81 20.37
N LYS A 469 11.31 13.39 19.16
CA LYS A 469 10.64 14.23 18.16
C LYS A 469 9.31 14.78 18.68
N SER A 470 8.51 13.94 19.33
CA SER A 470 7.25 14.36 19.95
C SER A 470 7.49 15.38 21.06
N ALA A 471 8.47 15.12 21.95
CA ALA A 471 8.82 16.05 23.01
C ALA A 471 9.35 17.39 22.47
N TYR A 472 10.10 17.36 21.37
CA TYR A 472 10.57 18.56 20.69
C TYR A 472 9.40 19.40 20.14
N VAL A 473 8.47 18.79 19.39
CA VAL A 473 7.28 19.49 18.87
C VAL A 473 6.43 20.05 20.00
N ASP A 474 6.24 19.28 21.08
CA ASP A 474 5.54 19.74 22.29
C ASP A 474 6.22 20.95 22.94
N ASN A 475 7.56 20.98 22.98
CA ASN A 475 8.32 22.11 23.52
C ASN A 475 8.18 23.33 22.61
N VAL A 476 8.31 23.19 21.29
CA VAL A 476 8.03 24.27 20.34
C VAL A 476 6.60 24.79 20.53
N ARG A 477 5.62 23.90 20.76
CA ARG A 477 4.23 24.27 21.06
C ARG A 477 4.12 25.10 22.34
N LYS A 478 4.85 24.76 23.41
CA LYS A 478 4.80 25.40 24.74
C LYS A 478 5.67 26.65 24.89
N ASP A 479 6.82 26.73 24.23
CA ASP A 479 7.86 27.76 24.43
C ASP A 479 7.53 29.09 23.75
N THR A 480 6.30 29.58 23.90
CA THR A 480 5.99 30.98 23.56
C THR A 480 5.32 31.67 24.75
N PRO A 481 5.94 32.75 25.28
CA PRO A 481 5.35 33.54 26.34
C PRO A 481 4.06 34.19 25.83
N ALA A 482 3.02 34.20 26.67
CA ALA A 482 1.88 35.09 26.50
C ALA A 482 2.44 36.48 26.19
N SER A 483 2.09 37.06 25.05
CA SER A 483 2.51 38.41 24.70
C SER A 483 1.97 39.35 25.78
N GLY A 484 2.78 39.61 26.80
CA GLY A 484 2.51 40.56 27.85
C GLY A 484 2.42 41.90 27.16
N GLY A 485 1.17 42.39 27.05
CA GLY A 485 0.87 43.71 26.54
C GLY A 485 1.81 44.71 27.19
N ALA A 486 2.54 45.43 26.35
CA ALA A 486 3.20 46.65 26.75
C ALA A 486 2.12 47.61 27.24
N SER A 487 1.90 47.65 28.54
CA SER A 487 1.27 48.80 29.18
C SER A 487 2.23 49.97 29.04
N HIS A 488 1.86 50.92 28.19
CA HIS A 488 2.43 52.26 28.20
C HIS A 488 2.14 52.90 29.56
N GLY A 489 3.21 53.18 30.31
CA GLY A 489 3.26 54.12 31.42
C GLY A 489 4.28 55.20 31.10
#